data_AF-A0A090WLR4-F1
#
_entry.id   AF-A0A090WLR4-F1
#
_cell.length_a   1.000
_cell.length_b   1.000
_cell.length_c   1.000
_cell.angle_alpha   90.00
_cell.angle_beta   90.00
_cell.angle_gamma   90.00
#
_symmetry.space_group_name_H-M   'P 1'
#
loop_
_entity.id
_entity.type
_entity.pdbx_description
1 polymer ?
#
loop_
_entity_poly.entity_id
_entity_poly.type
_entity_poly.pdbx_seq_one_letter_code
_entity_poly.pdbx_strand_id
1 'polypeptide(L)'
;MPPINRQNNENKVDAIAKLFKEKEEFRMTLAPEGTRKKVDQWRTGFYYIAKQANVPIIMFTLDFENKQNKISEPFYPTDNAEADFEELRAFFKDVKGKVSKYS
;
A
#
# COMPACT_ATOMS: atom_id res chain seq x y z
N MET A 1 18.68 -15.35 -26.16
CA MET A 1 18.08 -14.88 -24.89
C MET A 1 18.61 -13.49 -24.62
N PRO A 2 17.76 -12.45 -24.49
CA PRO A 2 18.22 -11.15 -24.02
C PRO A 2 18.29 -11.12 -22.48
N PRO A 3 19.14 -10.24 -21.92
CA PRO A 3 19.48 -10.24 -20.50
C PRO A 3 18.30 -9.77 -19.66
N ILE A 4 18.02 -10.49 -18.55
CA ILE A 4 17.11 -9.99 -17.51
C ILE A 4 17.80 -8.82 -16.81
N ASN A 5 17.42 -7.62 -17.24
CA ASN A 5 17.87 -6.36 -16.65
C ASN A 5 17.30 -6.23 -15.23
N ARG A 6 18.18 -5.99 -14.26
CA ARG A 6 17.84 -5.76 -12.84
C ARG A 6 17.27 -4.35 -12.56
N GLN A 7 16.50 -3.77 -13.49
CA GLN A 7 15.58 -2.64 -13.20
C GLN A 7 14.25 -3.21 -12.66
N ASN A 8 14.34 -3.86 -11.50
CA ASN A 8 13.40 -4.86 -10.99
C ASN A 8 12.12 -4.31 -10.32
N ASN A 9 11.74 -3.05 -10.54
CA ASN A 9 10.55 -2.46 -9.93
C ASN A 9 9.32 -2.48 -10.84
N GLU A 10 9.47 -2.26 -12.16
CA GLU A 10 8.33 -2.24 -13.09
C GLU A 10 7.65 -3.62 -13.21
N ASN A 11 8.43 -4.71 -13.24
CA ASN A 11 7.88 -6.06 -13.39
C ASN A 11 7.02 -6.53 -12.21
N LYS A 12 7.22 -6.00 -11.00
CA LYS A 12 6.49 -6.48 -9.81
C LYS A 12 5.07 -5.94 -9.75
N VAL A 13 4.88 -4.68 -10.13
CA VAL A 13 3.56 -4.06 -10.19
C VAL A 13 2.70 -4.78 -11.22
N ASP A 14 3.25 -4.97 -12.42
CA ASP A 14 2.55 -5.66 -13.52
C ASP A 14 2.23 -7.12 -13.18
N ALA A 15 3.19 -7.86 -12.61
CA ALA A 15 2.97 -9.25 -12.20
C ALA A 15 1.87 -9.39 -11.15
N ILE A 16 1.82 -8.48 -10.17
CA ILE A 16 0.76 -8.51 -9.14
C ILE A 16 -0.57 -8.05 -9.73
N ALA A 17 -0.59 -7.00 -10.57
CA ALA A 17 -1.81 -6.56 -11.24
C ALA A 17 -2.41 -7.67 -12.12
N LYS A 18 -1.55 -8.49 -12.76
CA LYS A 18 -1.98 -9.67 -13.51
C LYS A 18 -2.57 -10.76 -12.61
N LEU A 19 -1.96 -11.01 -11.45
CA LEU A 19 -2.50 -11.94 -10.44
C LEU A 19 -3.91 -11.54 -9.99
N PHE A 20 -4.16 -10.23 -9.80
CA PHE A 20 -5.50 -9.72 -9.50
C PHE A 20 -6.52 -9.97 -10.63
N LYS A 21 -6.09 -10.05 -11.89
CA LYS A 21 -6.95 -10.37 -13.04
C LYS A 21 -7.15 -11.87 -13.25
N GLU A 22 -6.16 -12.69 -12.92
CA GLU A 22 -6.21 -14.15 -13.11
C GLU A 22 -6.97 -14.90 -12.00
N LYS A 23 -7.13 -14.29 -10.82
CA LYS A 23 -7.80 -14.89 -9.67
C LYS A 23 -9.16 -14.23 -9.43
N GLU A 24 -10.20 -15.04 -9.26
CA GLU A 24 -11.55 -14.56 -8.93
C GLU A 24 -11.59 -13.87 -7.55
N GLU A 25 -10.84 -14.38 -6.57
CA GLU A 25 -10.67 -13.76 -5.26
C GLU A 25 -9.19 -13.67 -4.89
N PHE A 26 -8.65 -12.46 -4.83
CA PHE A 26 -7.27 -12.20 -4.39
C PHE A 26 -7.22 -11.00 -3.44
N ARG A 27 -6.59 -11.18 -2.28
CA ARG A 27 -6.40 -10.13 -1.28
C ARG A 27 -4.92 -10.06 -0.94
N MET A 28 -4.36 -8.86 -1.00
CA MET A 28 -2.97 -8.63 -0.69
C MET A 28 -2.85 -7.49 0.32
N THR A 29 -2.18 -7.76 1.42
CA THR A 29 -1.87 -6.77 2.45
C THR A 29 -0.42 -6.35 2.34
N LEU A 30 -0.18 -5.06 2.15
CA LEU A 30 1.15 -4.47 2.10
C LEU A 30 1.23 -3.35 3.13
N ALA A 31 2.32 -3.33 3.90
CA ALA A 31 2.64 -2.15 4.68
C ALA A 31 3.21 -1.09 3.72
N PRO A 32 2.68 0.15 3.70
CA PRO A 32 3.17 1.20 2.81
C PRO A 32 4.65 1.54 3.06
N GLU A 33 5.10 1.34 4.30
CA GLU A 33 6.49 1.49 4.76
C GLU A 33 7.40 0.32 4.33
N GLY A 34 6.84 -0.85 4.01
CA GLY A 34 7.58 -2.02 3.50
C GLY A 34 8.59 -2.65 4.46
N THR A 35 8.81 -2.10 5.67
CA THR A 35 9.71 -2.64 6.68
C THR A 35 9.11 -2.47 8.09
N ARG A 36 9.67 -3.15 9.10
CA ARG A 36 9.30 -2.94 10.53
C ARG A 36 9.95 -1.69 11.14
N LYS A 37 10.60 -0.84 10.32
CA LYS A 37 11.33 0.36 10.73
C LYS A 37 10.74 1.57 10.03
N LYS A 38 10.81 2.73 10.69
CA LYS A 38 10.35 4.01 10.14
C LYS A 38 11.11 4.31 8.84
N VAL A 39 10.40 4.50 7.73
CA VAL A 39 10.96 4.92 6.44
C VAL A 39 10.42 6.29 6.07
N ASP A 40 11.30 7.13 5.53
CA ASP A 40 10.94 8.47 5.05
C ASP A 40 10.09 8.43 3.77
N GLN A 41 10.20 7.35 2.99
CA GLN A 41 9.51 7.20 1.70
C GLN A 41 8.69 5.92 1.66
N TRP A 42 7.38 6.07 1.49
CA TRP A 42 6.47 4.96 1.26
C TRP A 42 6.75 4.30 -0.09
N ARG A 43 6.61 2.97 -0.13
CA ARG A 43 6.65 2.23 -1.39
C ARG A 43 5.39 2.54 -2.18
N THR A 44 5.52 3.17 -3.32
CA THR A 44 4.39 3.52 -4.20
C THR A 44 3.83 2.34 -5.01
N GLY A 45 4.48 1.17 -4.96
CA GLY A 45 4.08 0.00 -5.74
C GLY A 45 2.64 -0.46 -5.49
N PHE A 46 2.14 -0.42 -4.24
CA PHE A 46 0.76 -0.81 -3.94
C PHE A 46 -0.27 0.09 -4.65
N TYR A 47 0.03 1.39 -4.75
CA TYR A 47 -0.82 2.39 -5.38
C TYR A 47 -0.95 2.12 -6.88
N TYR A 48 0.18 1.89 -7.56
CA TYR A 48 0.18 1.56 -8.98
C TYR A 48 -0.44 0.19 -9.27
N ILE A 49 -0.27 -0.80 -8.40
CA ILE A 49 -0.94 -2.11 -8.52
C ILE A 49 -2.46 -1.91 -8.48
N ALA A 50 -2.95 -1.17 -7.49
CA ALA A 50 -4.37 -0.90 -7.34
C ALA A 50 -4.94 -0.14 -8.55
N LYS A 51 -4.22 0.88 -9.04
CA LYS A 51 -4.59 1.65 -10.23
C LYS A 51 -4.60 0.78 -11.50
N GLN A 52 -3.61 -0.08 -11.70
CA GLN A 52 -3.49 -0.92 -12.90
C GLN A 52 -4.47 -2.11 -12.89
N ALA A 53 -4.74 -2.67 -11.71
CA ALA A 53 -5.72 -3.75 -11.54
C ALA A 53 -7.16 -3.23 -11.38
N ASN A 54 -7.36 -1.90 -11.22
CA ASN A 54 -8.64 -1.27 -10.94
C ASN A 54 -9.34 -1.89 -9.72
N VAL A 55 -8.58 -2.02 -8.63
CA VAL A 55 -9.06 -2.57 -7.35
C VAL A 55 -9.00 -1.51 -6.26
N PRO A 56 -9.93 -1.54 -5.29
CA PRO A 56 -9.89 -0.62 -4.16
C PRO A 56 -8.73 -0.93 -3.22
N ILE A 57 -8.19 0.12 -2.60
CA ILE A 57 -7.25 0.06 -1.48
C ILE A 57 -8.06 0.14 -0.19
N ILE A 58 -7.84 -0.81 0.71
CA ILE A 58 -8.41 -0.78 2.06
C ILE A 58 -7.28 -0.46 3.03
N MET A 59 -7.38 0.68 3.70
CA MET A 59 -6.44 1.07 4.73
C MET A 59 -6.88 0.46 6.06
N PHE A 60 -5.90 -0.04 6.81
CA PHE A 60 -6.15 -0.63 8.11
C PHE A 60 -5.08 -0.18 9.09
N THR A 61 -5.51 0.34 10.23
CA THR A 61 -4.64 0.81 11.29
C THR A 61 -4.72 -0.09 12.51
N LEU A 62 -3.57 -0.25 13.17
CA LEU A 62 -3.46 -0.96 14.43
C LEU A 62 -3.01 0.05 15.49
N ASP A 63 -3.97 0.71 16.13
CA ASP A 63 -3.70 1.68 17.18
C ASP A 63 -3.64 0.98 18.55
N PHE A 64 -2.42 0.83 19.07
CA PHE A 64 -2.18 0.14 20.34
C PHE A 64 -2.34 1.06 21.55
N GLU A 65 -2.24 2.38 21.36
CA GLU A 65 -2.43 3.36 22.45
C GLU A 65 -3.90 3.42 22.88
N ASN A 66 -4.80 3.62 21.93
CA ASN A 66 -6.24 3.68 22.15
C ASN A 66 -6.89 2.28 22.13
N LYS A 67 -6.12 1.22 21.80
CA LYS A 67 -6.58 -0.17 21.63
C LYS A 67 -7.74 -0.28 20.63
N GLN A 68 -7.65 0.48 19.55
CA GLN A 68 -8.67 0.54 18.51
C GLN A 68 -8.05 0.22 17.16
N ASN A 69 -8.81 -0.41 16.29
CA ASN A 69 -8.41 -0.63 14.90
C ASN A 69 -9.38 0.13 14.01
N LYS A 70 -8.86 0.92 13.07
CA LYS A 70 -9.71 1.60 12.07
C LYS A 70 -9.51 0.91 10.73
N ILE A 71 -10.61 0.67 10.03
CA ILE A 71 -10.63 0.19 8.66
C ILE A 71 -11.24 1.32 7.84
N SER A 72 -10.58 1.74 6.76
CA SER A 72 -11.15 2.75 5.86
C SER A 72 -12.22 2.13 4.96
N GLU A 73 -13.06 2.99 4.40
CA GLU A 73 -13.86 2.63 3.24
C GLU A 73 -12.96 2.32 2.03
N PRO A 74 -13.49 1.62 1.00
CA PRO A 74 -12.78 1.34 -0.25
C PRO A 74 -12.26 2.63 -0.90
N PHE A 75 -10.94 2.80 -0.92
CA PHE A 75 -10.29 3.94 -1.54
C PHE A 75 -9.86 3.58 -2.97
N TYR A 76 -10.38 4.30 -3.96
CA TYR A 76 -10.00 4.11 -5.36
C TYR A 76 -8.95 5.16 -5.74
N PRO A 77 -7.73 4.74 -6.15
CA PRO A 77 -6.70 5.65 -6.67
C PRO A 77 -7.23 6.53 -7.80
N THR A 78 -6.93 7.82 -7.76
CA THR A 78 -7.31 8.77 -8.80
C THR A 78 -6.14 9.02 -9.77
N ASP A 79 -6.29 10.04 -10.61
CA ASP A 79 -5.18 10.55 -11.43
C ASP A 79 -4.24 11.48 -10.67
N ASN A 80 -4.61 11.94 -9.47
CA ASN A 80 -3.77 12.77 -8.63
C ASN A 80 -3.14 11.97 -7.48
N ALA A 81 -2.02 11.32 -7.79
CA ALA A 81 -1.30 10.51 -6.81
C ALA A 81 -0.87 11.31 -5.56
N GLU A 82 -0.48 12.58 -5.70
CA GLU A 82 -0.09 13.40 -4.54
C GLU A 82 -1.25 13.58 -3.56
N ALA A 83 -2.42 14.00 -4.05
CA ALA A 83 -3.61 14.16 -3.22
C ALA A 83 -4.04 12.82 -2.60
N ASP A 84 -3.97 11.73 -3.37
CA ASP A 84 -4.31 10.40 -2.86
C ASP A 84 -3.34 9.95 -1.76
N PHE A 85 -2.04 10.20 -1.93
CA PHE A 85 -1.04 9.91 -0.90
C PHE A 85 -1.21 10.80 0.34
N GLU A 86 -1.65 12.05 0.19
CA GLU A 86 -1.99 12.91 1.33
C GLU A 86 -3.17 12.33 2.13
N GLU A 87 -4.26 11.93 1.47
CA GLU A 87 -5.42 11.30 2.12
C GLU A 87 -5.04 9.97 2.79
N LEU A 88 -4.27 9.14 2.09
CA LEU A 88 -3.73 7.90 2.62
C LEU A 88 -2.90 8.18 3.87
N ARG A 89 -1.97 9.15 3.84
CA ARG A 89 -1.16 9.52 5.02
C ARG A 89 -2.00 10.10 6.14
N ALA A 90 -3.02 10.90 5.82
CA ALA A 90 -3.93 11.48 6.80
C ALA A 90 -4.67 10.39 7.59
N PHE A 91 -5.02 9.26 6.95
CA PHE A 91 -5.65 8.14 7.64
C PHE A 91 -4.77 7.48 8.71
N PHE A 92 -3.45 7.44 8.49
CA PHE A 92 -2.48 6.90 9.46
C PHE A 92 -1.95 7.98 10.42
N LYS A 93 -2.33 9.25 10.24
CA LYS A 93 -1.96 10.34 11.14
C LYS A 93 -2.56 10.06 12.53
N ASP A 94 -1.76 10.30 13.57
CA ASP A 94 -2.10 10.02 14.98
C ASP A 94 -2.22 8.54 15.38
N VAL A 95 -1.94 7.58 14.48
CA VAL A 95 -1.94 6.16 14.83
C VAL A 95 -0.62 5.79 15.51
N LYS A 96 -0.69 5.27 16.74
CA LYS A 96 0.47 4.76 17.47
C LYS A 96 0.51 3.25 17.47
N GLY A 97 1.53 2.71 16.81
CA GLY A 97 1.86 1.30 16.83
C GLY A 97 2.33 0.83 18.21
N LYS A 98 2.39 -0.50 18.39
CA LYS A 98 2.79 -1.17 19.63
C LYS A 98 4.16 -0.74 20.16
N VAL A 99 5.05 -0.32 19.25
CA VAL A 99 6.38 0.20 19.58
C VAL A 99 6.44 1.64 19.11
N SER A 100 6.31 2.57 20.06
CA SER A 100 6.25 4.02 19.80
C SER A 100 7.47 4.58 19.04
N LYS A 101 8.64 3.92 19.14
CA LYS A 101 9.85 4.29 18.37
C LYS A 101 9.73 4.11 16.86
N TYR A 102 8.73 3.35 16.39
CA TYR A 102 8.48 3.09 14.98
C TYR A 102 7.11 3.60 14.53
N SER A 103 6.45 4.40 15.37
CA SER A 103 5.23 5.14 15.01
C SER A 103 5.60 6.55 14.55
#